data_AF-R7NID6-F1
#
_entry.id   AF-R7NID6-F1
#
_cell.length_a   1.000
_cell.length_b   1.000
_cell.length_c   1.000
_cell.angle_alpha   90.00
_cell.angle_beta   90.00
_cell.angle_gamma   90.00
#
_symmetry.space_group_name_H-M   'P 1'
#
loop_
_entity.id
_entity.type
_entity.pdbx_description
1 polymer ?
#
loop_
_entity_poly.entity_id
_entity_poly.type
_entity_poly.pdbx_seq_one_letter_code
_entity_poly.pdbx_strand_id
1 'polypeptide(L)'
;MQNYKKNQESNKKLYRKNYHNYYLEEIKNKYGKIVEYKIIELKHKSKNRKQISLVFTKNDGRYSGTDLLRYPFKIIHNELNIKNCRFYDLRGSFATKTLRGGIEIKDVSSVLGHSRVETTENYYVSSNEETKKYASKSFEQTVQSKVIDEIINYDIVKNN
;
A
#
# COMPACT_ATOMS: atom_id res chain seq x y z
N MET A 1 -13.09 -12.23 -2.37
CA MET A 1 -13.83 -11.08 -2.97
C MET A 1 -15.22 -11.40 -3.50
N GLN A 2 -15.51 -12.60 -4.02
CA GLN A 2 -16.84 -12.93 -4.60
C GLN A 2 -18.04 -12.75 -3.65
N ASN A 3 -17.84 -12.91 -2.34
CA ASN A 3 -18.92 -12.77 -1.36
C ASN A 3 -19.35 -11.30 -1.15
N TYR A 4 -18.40 -10.36 -1.12
CA TYR A 4 -18.71 -8.96 -0.82
C TYR A 4 -19.46 -8.27 -1.96
N LYS A 5 -19.08 -8.50 -3.23
CA LYS A 5 -19.81 -7.98 -4.38
C LYS A 5 -21.24 -8.52 -4.43
N LYS A 6 -21.43 -9.82 -4.16
CA LYS A 6 -22.76 -10.43 -4.06
C LYS A 6 -23.59 -9.77 -2.95
N ASN A 7 -23.00 -9.56 -1.77
CA ASN A 7 -23.68 -8.84 -0.68
C ASN A 7 -24.05 -7.41 -1.04
N GLN A 8 -23.19 -6.65 -1.72
CA GLN A 8 -23.52 -5.30 -2.19
C GLN A 8 -24.69 -5.32 -3.17
N GLU A 9 -24.75 -6.27 -4.10
CA GLU A 9 -25.89 -6.42 -5.03
C GLU A 9 -27.18 -6.82 -4.31
N SER A 10 -27.11 -7.72 -3.33
CA SER A 10 -28.24 -8.08 -2.47
C SER A 10 -28.73 -6.87 -1.67
N ASN A 11 -27.83 -6.08 -1.12
CA ASN A 11 -28.13 -4.85 -0.40
C ASN A 11 -28.80 -3.81 -1.30
N LYS A 12 -28.32 -3.60 -2.54
CA LYS A 12 -28.99 -2.74 -3.53
C LYS A 12 -30.45 -3.15 -3.74
N LYS A 13 -30.71 -4.45 -3.84
CA LYS A 13 -32.08 -5.00 -3.99
C LYS A 13 -32.92 -4.86 -2.72
N LEU A 14 -32.31 -4.92 -1.55
CA LEU A 14 -32.98 -4.79 -0.25
C LEU A 14 -33.42 -3.34 0.02
N TYR A 15 -32.49 -2.39 -0.08
CA TYR A 15 -32.73 -0.98 0.24
C TYR A 15 -33.45 -0.23 -0.89
N ARG A 16 -33.39 -0.71 -2.14
CA ARG A 16 -34.11 -0.19 -3.32
C ARG A 16 -34.01 1.34 -3.46
N LYS A 17 -35.09 2.06 -3.16
CA LYS A 17 -35.19 3.53 -3.26
C LYS A 17 -34.35 4.25 -2.21
N ASN A 18 -34.07 3.59 -1.08
CA ASN A 18 -33.26 4.13 0.00
C ASN A 18 -31.77 3.83 -0.20
N TYR A 19 -31.39 3.16 -1.30
CA TYR A 19 -29.99 2.89 -1.59
C TYR A 19 -29.31 4.13 -2.19
N HIS A 20 -28.17 4.52 -1.62
CA HIS A 20 -27.39 5.67 -2.05
C HIS A 20 -26.57 5.33 -3.30
N ASN A 21 -26.73 6.12 -4.36
CA ASN A 21 -26.06 5.90 -5.64
C ASN A 21 -25.16 7.08 -5.99
N TYR A 22 -23.98 6.79 -6.54
CA TYR A 22 -22.97 7.78 -6.88
C TYR A 22 -22.74 7.87 -8.38
N TYR A 23 -22.50 9.08 -8.87
CA TYR A 23 -22.31 9.40 -10.27
C TYR A 23 -21.13 10.36 -10.45
N LEU A 24 -20.53 10.34 -11.63
CA LEU A 24 -19.54 11.34 -12.03
C LEU A 24 -20.22 12.54 -12.67
N GLU A 25 -19.81 13.72 -12.25
CA GLU A 25 -20.18 15.01 -12.82
C GLU A 25 -18.93 15.70 -13.34
N GLU A 26 -18.96 16.08 -14.62
CA GLU A 26 -17.88 16.84 -15.24
C GLU A 26 -17.87 18.27 -14.69
N ILE A 27 -16.69 18.70 -14.26
CA ILE A 27 -16.42 20.06 -13.79
C ILE A 27 -15.34 20.66 -14.68
N LYS A 28 -15.60 21.90 -15.12
CA LYS A 28 -14.59 22.70 -15.80
C LYS A 28 -13.63 23.26 -14.76
N ASN A 29 -12.34 22.95 -14.90
CA ASN A 29 -11.30 23.60 -14.12
C ASN A 29 -11.35 25.13 -14.38
N LYS A 30 -10.95 25.94 -13.39
CA LYS A 30 -10.79 27.40 -13.50
C LYS A 30 -10.03 27.83 -14.76
N TYR A 31 -9.12 26.99 -15.27
CA TYR A 31 -8.31 27.26 -16.45
C TYR A 31 -8.81 26.59 -17.75
N GLY A 32 -9.95 25.90 -17.74
CA GLY A 32 -10.63 25.35 -18.92
C GLY A 32 -9.91 24.24 -19.71
N LYS A 33 -8.66 23.90 -19.36
CA LYS A 33 -7.81 22.95 -20.11
C LYS A 33 -8.06 21.47 -19.80
N ILE A 34 -8.62 21.15 -18.64
CA ILE A 34 -8.79 19.77 -18.16
C ILE A 34 -10.23 19.59 -17.67
N VAL A 35 -10.88 18.53 -18.14
CA VAL A 35 -12.17 18.06 -17.61
C VAL A 35 -11.88 17.27 -16.33
N GLU A 36 -12.32 17.81 -15.20
CA GLU A 36 -12.25 17.12 -13.91
C GLU A 36 -13.59 16.44 -13.62
N TYR A 37 -13.59 15.41 -12.79
CA TYR A 37 -14.82 14.73 -12.39
C TYR A 37 -15.00 14.81 -10.89
N LYS A 38 -16.22 15.19 -10.47
CA LYS A 38 -16.65 15.13 -9.08
C LYS A 38 -17.61 13.97 -8.88
N ILE A 39 -17.44 13.29 -7.75
CA ILE A 39 -18.39 12.28 -7.30
C ILE A 39 -19.56 13.00 -6.64
N ILE A 40 -20.76 12.77 -7.14
CA ILE A 40 -22.01 13.28 -6.57
C ILE A 40 -22.94 12.14 -6.19
N GLU A 41 -23.71 12.33 -5.14
CA GLU A 41 -24.77 11.40 -4.75
C GLU A 41 -26.10 11.84 -5.37
N LEU A 42 -26.83 10.90 -5.98
CA LEU A 42 -28.15 11.15 -6.54
C LEU A 42 -29.16 10.11 -6.02
N LYS A 43 -30.33 10.57 -5.59
CA LYS A 43 -31.45 9.72 -5.15
C LYS A 43 -32.13 8.95 -6.28
N HIS A 44 -31.96 9.41 -7.52
CA HIS A 44 -32.59 8.84 -8.71
C HIS A 44 -31.54 8.49 -9.77
N LYS A 45 -31.87 7.50 -10.62
CA LYS A 45 -31.01 7.14 -11.74
C LYS A 45 -30.89 8.31 -12.72
N SER A 46 -29.66 8.72 -13.01
CA SER A 46 -29.37 9.69 -14.05
C SER A 46 -29.00 8.94 -15.34
N LYS A 47 -29.66 9.25 -16.45
CA LYS A 47 -29.29 8.72 -17.78
C LYS A 47 -28.07 9.43 -18.38
N ASN A 48 -27.84 10.68 -17.97
CA ASN A 48 -26.84 11.57 -18.58
C ASN A 48 -25.50 11.55 -17.84
N ARG A 49 -25.38 10.80 -16.73
CA ARG A 49 -24.17 10.72 -15.92
C ARG A 49 -23.75 9.27 -15.73
N LYS A 50 -22.44 9.03 -15.71
CA LYS A 50 -21.89 7.70 -15.48
C LYS A 50 -22.04 7.32 -14.01
N GLN A 51 -22.77 6.23 -13.74
CA GLN A 51 -22.86 5.67 -12.39
C GLN A 51 -21.53 4.99 -12.01
N ILE A 52 -21.11 5.17 -10.76
CA ILE A 52 -19.93 4.50 -10.21
C ILE A 52 -20.30 3.59 -9.05
N SER A 53 -19.51 2.55 -8.85
CA SER A 53 -19.65 1.62 -7.73
C SER A 53 -18.47 1.81 -6.78
N LEU A 54 -18.76 2.29 -5.59
CA LEU A 54 -17.76 2.44 -4.53
C LEU A 54 -17.53 1.10 -3.83
N VAL A 55 -16.30 0.86 -3.39
CA VAL A 55 -15.93 -0.37 -2.68
C VAL A 55 -16.29 -0.27 -1.20
N PHE A 56 -15.97 0.85 -0.54
CA PHE A 56 -16.21 1.03 0.89
C PHE A 56 -17.55 1.72 1.13
N THR A 57 -18.62 0.92 1.21
CA THR A 57 -19.97 1.41 1.46
C THR A 57 -20.61 0.68 2.64
N LYS A 58 -21.51 1.37 3.34
CA LYS A 58 -22.46 0.76 4.27
C LYS A 58 -23.49 -0.08 3.49
N ASN A 59 -24.33 -0.81 4.22
CA ASN A 59 -25.35 -1.67 3.62
C ASN A 59 -26.35 -0.88 2.76
N ASP A 60 -26.67 0.35 3.12
CA ASP A 60 -27.53 1.24 2.33
C ASP A 60 -26.82 1.93 1.16
N GLY A 61 -25.55 1.60 0.90
CA GLY A 61 -24.77 2.18 -0.18
C GLY A 61 -24.06 3.47 0.18
N ARG A 62 -24.29 4.07 1.37
CA ARG A 62 -23.55 5.29 1.76
C ARG A 62 -22.06 5.02 1.81
N TYR A 63 -21.28 5.91 1.20
CA TYR A 63 -19.83 5.90 1.34
C TYR A 63 -19.46 5.94 2.83
N SER A 64 -18.62 4.99 3.24
CA SER A 64 -18.05 4.99 4.58
C SER A 64 -16.56 5.24 4.42
N GLY A 65 -16.12 6.40 4.91
CA GLY A 65 -14.71 6.79 4.87
C GLY A 65 -13.83 5.96 5.80
N THR A 66 -12.75 6.58 6.26
CA THR A 66 -11.69 5.92 7.03
C THR A 66 -12.15 5.21 8.30
N ASP A 67 -13.25 5.64 8.89
CA ASP A 67 -13.73 5.12 10.18
C ASP A 67 -14.13 3.64 10.12
N LEU A 68 -14.51 3.15 8.93
CA LEU A 68 -14.89 1.75 8.73
C LEU A 68 -13.79 0.78 9.15
N LEU A 69 -12.53 1.15 8.90
CA LEU A 69 -11.36 0.32 9.20
C LEU A 69 -10.70 0.69 10.52
N ARG A 70 -10.83 1.95 10.97
CA ARG A 70 -10.21 2.42 12.22
C ARG A 70 -10.81 1.75 13.44
N TYR A 71 -12.12 1.51 13.48
CA TYR A 71 -12.77 0.90 14.64
C TYR A 71 -12.40 -0.59 14.81
N PRO A 72 -12.51 -1.46 13.78
CA PRO A 72 -12.04 -2.84 13.89
C PRO A 72 -10.55 -2.93 14.21
N PHE A 73 -9.71 -2.07 13.60
CA PHE A 73 -8.30 -1.98 13.96
C PHE A 73 -8.13 -1.66 15.45
N LYS A 74 -8.93 -0.73 15.99
CA LYS A 74 -8.91 -0.36 17.41
C LYS A 74 -9.11 -1.56 18.33
N ILE A 75 -10.11 -2.39 18.00
CA ILE A 75 -10.43 -3.60 18.77
C ILE A 75 -9.27 -4.59 18.69
N ILE A 76 -8.84 -4.92 17.46
CA ILE A 76 -7.81 -5.94 17.22
C ILE A 76 -6.48 -5.57 17.90
N HIS A 77 -6.03 -4.32 17.80
CA HIS A 77 -4.75 -3.93 18.42
C HIS A 77 -4.80 -4.01 19.95
N ASN A 78 -5.96 -3.72 20.55
CA ASN A 78 -6.17 -3.79 21.99
C ASN A 78 -6.19 -5.25 22.46
N GLU A 79 -6.93 -6.11 21.76
CA GLU A 79 -7.00 -7.54 22.06
C GLU A 79 -5.63 -8.22 21.95
N LEU A 80 -4.82 -7.81 20.97
CA LEU A 80 -3.46 -8.31 20.78
C LEU A 80 -2.42 -7.64 21.70
N ASN A 81 -2.82 -6.72 22.59
CA ASN A 81 -1.94 -5.98 23.50
C ASN A 81 -0.74 -5.28 22.82
N ILE A 82 -0.90 -4.83 21.57
CA ILE A 82 0.15 -4.13 20.84
C ILE A 82 0.21 -2.67 21.31
N LYS A 83 1.27 -2.32 22.04
CA LYS A 83 1.48 -0.96 22.56
C LYS A 83 1.84 0.01 21.43
N ASN A 84 1.31 1.23 21.51
CA ASN A 84 1.67 2.38 20.66
C ASN A 84 1.54 2.15 19.13
N CYS A 85 0.60 1.30 18.69
CA CYS A 85 0.37 1.04 17.27
C CYS A 85 -0.82 1.84 16.73
N ARG A 86 -0.58 2.70 15.74
CA ARG A 86 -1.60 3.46 15.01
C ARG A 86 -1.92 2.77 13.70
N PHE A 87 -3.09 3.10 13.13
CA PHE A 87 -3.50 2.54 11.82
C PHE A 87 -2.49 2.84 10.70
N TYR A 88 -1.84 4.01 10.73
CA TYR A 88 -0.80 4.39 9.77
C TYR A 88 0.46 3.50 9.85
N ASP A 89 0.73 2.89 11.00
CA ASP A 89 1.93 2.08 11.21
C ASP A 89 1.85 0.73 10.45
N LEU A 90 0.65 0.34 10.00
CA LEU A 90 0.47 -0.77 9.04
C LEU A 90 1.16 -0.48 7.70
N ARG A 91 1.07 0.76 7.20
CA ARG A 91 1.74 1.20 5.97
C ARG A 91 3.25 1.17 6.14
N GLY A 92 3.75 1.57 7.31
CA GLY A 92 5.17 1.49 7.63
C GLY A 92 5.66 0.05 7.76
N SER A 93 4.88 -0.82 8.41
CA SER A 93 5.19 -2.24 8.51
C SER A 93 5.28 -2.91 7.14
N PHE A 94 4.39 -2.55 6.21
CA PHE A 94 4.49 -3.00 4.82
C PHE A 94 5.80 -2.53 4.19
N ALA A 95 6.08 -1.22 4.22
CA ALA A 95 7.29 -0.65 3.64
C ALA A 95 8.57 -1.32 4.18
N THR A 96 8.71 -1.39 5.51
CA THR A 96 9.89 -1.99 6.15
C THR A 96 10.03 -3.48 5.85
N LYS A 97 8.94 -4.26 5.83
CA LYS A 97 9.01 -5.69 5.49
C LYS A 97 9.41 -5.91 4.03
N THR A 98 8.84 -5.14 3.12
CA THR A 98 9.13 -5.22 1.68
C THR A 98 10.58 -4.83 1.38
N LEU A 99 11.07 -3.74 1.99
CA LEU A 99 12.48 -3.31 1.87
C LEU A 99 13.45 -4.35 2.43
N ARG A 100 13.15 -4.92 3.61
CA ARG A 100 13.96 -6.00 4.20
C ARG A 100 13.94 -7.29 3.38
N GLY A 101 12.92 -7.49 2.54
CA GLY A 101 12.85 -8.56 1.56
C GLY A 101 13.76 -8.37 0.35
N GLY A 102 14.55 -7.29 0.29
CA GLY A 102 15.48 -7.00 -0.80
C GLY A 102 14.83 -6.32 -2.01
N ILE A 103 13.62 -5.79 -1.88
CA ILE A 103 12.96 -5.04 -2.94
C ILE A 103 13.50 -3.61 -2.98
N GLU A 104 13.76 -3.14 -4.19
CA GLU A 104 14.27 -1.79 -4.46
C GLU A 104 13.38 -0.70 -3.86
N ILE A 105 14.02 0.28 -3.22
CA ILE A 105 13.32 1.37 -2.53
C ILE A 105 12.45 2.20 -3.47
N LYS A 106 12.86 2.33 -4.73
CA LYS A 106 12.10 3.04 -5.77
C LYS A 106 10.78 2.33 -6.08
N ASP A 107 10.79 1.01 -6.11
CA ASP A 107 9.59 0.20 -6.38
C ASP A 107 8.65 0.25 -5.17
N VAL A 108 9.20 0.14 -3.95
CA VAL A 108 8.41 0.31 -2.71
C VAL A 108 7.78 1.71 -2.67
N SER A 109 8.52 2.75 -3.02
CA SER A 109 8.04 4.13 -3.10
C SER A 109 6.91 4.30 -4.10
N SER A 110 7.05 3.69 -5.28
CA SER A 110 6.02 3.68 -6.33
C SER A 110 4.72 3.01 -5.85
N VAL A 111 4.82 1.84 -5.21
CA VAL A 111 3.65 1.13 -4.66
C VAL A 111 2.97 1.92 -3.54
N LEU A 112 3.73 2.63 -2.72
CA LEU A 112 3.19 3.52 -1.68
C LEU A 112 2.58 4.81 -2.26
N GLY A 113 2.85 5.14 -3.53
CA GLY A 113 2.40 6.37 -4.16
C GLY A 113 3.08 7.62 -3.61
N HIS A 114 4.33 7.52 -3.18
CA HIS A 114 5.12 8.70 -2.82
C HIS A 114 5.63 9.38 -4.09
N SER A 115 5.46 10.70 -4.19
CA SER A 115 6.01 11.49 -5.30
C SER A 115 7.54 11.58 -5.26
N ARG A 116 8.14 11.38 -4.08
CA ARG A 116 9.58 11.43 -3.83
C ARG A 116 10.03 10.16 -3.11
N VAL A 117 11.07 9.52 -3.62
CA VAL A 117 11.64 8.29 -3.04
C VAL A 117 12.20 8.57 -1.63
N GLU A 118 12.73 9.76 -1.42
CA GLU A 118 13.26 10.26 -0.13
C GLU A 118 12.23 10.15 1.01
N THR A 119 10.92 10.22 0.71
CA THR A 119 9.87 10.04 1.72
C THR A 119 9.80 8.58 2.19
N THR A 120 10.05 7.60 1.33
CA THR A 120 10.13 6.20 1.76
C THR A 120 11.41 5.95 2.56
N GLU A 121 12.51 6.55 2.12
CA GLU A 121 13.83 6.41 2.73
C GLU A 121 13.83 6.95 4.17
N ASN A 122 13.47 8.21 4.35
CA ASN A 122 13.51 8.88 5.65
C ASN A 122 12.55 8.27 6.69
N TYR A 123 11.44 7.68 6.25
CA TYR A 123 10.44 7.13 7.18
C TYR A 123 10.65 5.66 7.51
N TYR A 124 11.25 4.87 6.62
CA TYR A 124 11.24 3.40 6.73
C TYR A 124 12.60 2.73 6.59
N VAL A 125 13.63 3.47 6.19
CA VAL A 125 15.02 3.01 6.17
C VAL A 125 15.74 3.63 7.36
N SER A 126 16.04 2.82 8.36
CA SER A 126 17.02 3.17 9.38
C SER A 126 18.24 2.28 9.19
N SER A 127 19.39 2.88 8.85
CA SER A 127 20.65 2.15 8.87
C SER A 127 21.07 1.98 10.34
N ASN A 128 21.09 0.76 10.84
CA ASN A 128 21.75 0.44 12.10
C ASN A 128 23.10 -0.24 11.83
N GLU A 129 23.97 -0.34 12.84
CA GLU A 129 25.29 -0.96 12.63
C GLU A 129 25.20 -2.40 12.13
N GLU A 130 24.18 -3.14 12.55
CA GLU A 130 23.95 -4.51 12.10
C GLU A 130 23.64 -4.60 10.61
N THR A 131 22.83 -3.68 10.07
CA THR A 131 22.55 -3.64 8.63
C THR A 131 23.80 -3.30 7.82
N LYS A 132 24.67 -2.42 8.34
CA LYS A 132 25.95 -2.10 7.70
C LYS A 132 26.88 -3.32 7.67
N LYS A 133 27.02 -4.03 8.80
CA LYS A 133 27.83 -5.27 8.87
C LYS A 133 27.27 -6.36 7.94
N TYR A 134 25.95 -6.49 7.86
CA TYR A 134 25.31 -7.43 6.94
C TYR A 134 25.58 -7.08 5.47
N ALA A 135 25.50 -5.80 5.10
CA ALA A 135 25.80 -5.35 3.74
C ALA A 135 27.26 -5.65 3.36
N SER A 136 28.23 -5.34 4.24
CA SER A 136 29.64 -5.68 4.01
C SER A 136 29.84 -7.18 3.86
N LYS A 137 29.24 -8.00 4.74
CA LYS A 137 29.35 -9.47 4.68
C LYS A 137 28.72 -10.05 3.42
N SER A 138 27.56 -9.54 3.00
CA SER A 138 26.89 -9.97 1.76
C SER A 138 27.73 -9.63 0.53
N PHE A 139 28.38 -8.47 0.51
CA PHE A 139 29.32 -8.09 -0.53
C PHE A 139 30.55 -9.01 -0.54
N GLU A 140 31.18 -9.24 0.61
CA GLU A 140 32.33 -10.16 0.74
C GLU A 140 31.98 -11.56 0.20
N GLN A 141 30.80 -12.10 0.55
CA GLN A 141 30.34 -13.39 0.06
C GLN A 141 30.09 -13.41 -1.45
N THR A 142 29.65 -12.29 -2.03
CA THR A 142 29.41 -12.18 -3.47
C THR A 142 30.72 -12.03 -4.25
N VAL A 143 31.70 -11.34 -3.65
CA VAL A 143 33.04 -11.13 -4.21
C VAL A 143 33.93 -12.35 -4.03
N GLN A 144 33.69 -13.19 -3.02
CA GLN A 144 34.32 -14.50 -2.85
C GLN A 144 34.01 -15.40 -4.06
N SER A 145 34.88 -15.30 -5.05
CA SER A 145 34.91 -16.17 -6.22
C SER A 145 35.75 -17.40 -5.88
N LYS A 146 35.29 -18.58 -6.29
CA LYS A 146 36.09 -19.82 -6.23
C LYS A 146 37.48 -19.63 -6.86
N VAL A 147 37.59 -18.74 -7.85
CA VAL A 147 38.86 -18.39 -8.50
C VAL A 147 39.81 -17.65 -7.56
N ILE A 148 39.31 -16.77 -6.68
CA ILE A 148 40.12 -16.07 -5.68
C ILE A 148 40.61 -17.06 -4.62
N ASP A 149 39.74 -17.97 -4.18
CA ASP A 149 40.12 -19.03 -3.24
C ASP A 149 41.14 -20.00 -3.85
N GLU A 150 41.01 -20.34 -5.13
CA GLU A 150 41.98 -21.16 -5.86
C GLU A 150 43.34 -20.47 -6.01
N ILE A 151 43.37 -19.17 -6.32
CA ILE A 151 44.62 -18.39 -6.44
C ILE A 151 45.32 -18.31 -5.08
N ILE A 152 44.60 -17.98 -4.01
CA ILE A 152 45.15 -17.92 -2.65
C ILE A 152 45.74 -19.28 -2.24
N ASN A 153 45.03 -20.38 -2.50
CA ASN A 153 45.51 -21.71 -2.18
C ASN A 153 46.71 -22.14 -3.06
N TYR A 154 46.73 -21.75 -4.33
CA TYR A 154 47.84 -22.05 -5.24
C TYR A 154 49.14 -21.35 -4.81
N ASP A 155 49.06 -20.10 -4.38
CA ASP A 155 50.22 -19.34 -3.89
C ASP A 155 50.77 -19.89 -2.56
N ILE A 156 49.93 -20.50 -1.72
CA ILE A 156 50.37 -21.18 -0.49
C ILE A 156 51.10 -22.49 -0.81
N VAL A 157 50.65 -23.24 -1.81
CA VAL A 157 51.27 -24.52 -2.22
C VAL A 157 52.63 -24.31 -2.92
N LYS A 158 52.83 -23.17 -3.59
CA LYS A 158 54.10 -22.84 -4.27
C LYS A 158 55.22 -22.34 -3.35
N ASN A 159 54.87 -21.89 -2.14
CA ASN A 159 55.79 -21.30 -1.16
C ASN A 159 56.17 -22.26 -0.01
N ASN A 160 55.79 -23.54 -0.12
CA ASN A 160 56.31 -24.66 0.68
C ASN A 160 57.14 -25.59 -0.20
#